data_AF-A0A7C4UX21-F1
#
_entry.id   AF-A0A7C4UX21-F1
#
_cell.length_a   1.000
_cell.length_b   1.000
_cell.length_c   1.000
_cell.angle_alpha   90.00
_cell.angle_beta   90.00
_cell.angle_gamma   90.00
#
_symmetry.space_group_name_H-M   'P 1'
#
loop_
_entity.id
_entity.type
_entity.pdbx_description
1 polymer ?
#
loop_
_entity_poly.entity_id
_entity_poly.type
_entity_poly.pdbx_seq_one_letter_code
_entity_poly.pdbx_strand_id
1 'polypeptide(L)'
;MSTGTDVPELNKQEGKIKIFKISMYILSILYLGGALFFFFIPDGVYYILNFPPIFLKILTPLPEKNTDFFWLPLVGSLMVVLSLLAYFSARDPKNKSLINLHIISKLISSLGYLYLFIFSSQIFGYIVGFALDLLICLYVLYLKISIGKATETE
;
A
#
# COMPACT_ATOMS: atom_id res chain seq x y z
N MET A 1 -13.22 38.09 -21.15
CA MET A 1 -14.08 38.21 -19.96
C MET A 1 -14.00 36.86 -19.25
N SER A 2 -13.02 36.70 -18.35
CA SER A 2 -12.86 35.48 -17.54
C SER A 2 -13.88 35.53 -16.42
N THR A 3 -14.79 34.57 -16.43
CA THR A 3 -15.89 34.45 -15.49
C THR A 3 -15.36 33.86 -14.19
N GLY A 4 -15.77 34.40 -13.03
CA GLY A 4 -15.29 34.02 -11.69
C GLY A 4 -15.52 32.57 -11.24
N THR A 5 -15.89 31.67 -12.16
CA THR A 5 -15.98 30.21 -12.02
C THR A 5 -14.64 29.49 -12.21
N ASP A 6 -13.67 30.11 -12.89
CA ASP A 6 -12.38 29.46 -13.22
C ASP A 6 -11.47 29.34 -11.98
N VAL A 7 -11.51 30.34 -11.09
CA VAL A 7 -10.64 30.41 -9.89
C VAL A 7 -11.00 29.35 -8.83
N PRO A 8 -12.30 29.10 -8.50
CA PRO A 8 -12.68 28.03 -7.58
C PRO A 8 -12.32 26.62 -8.07
N GLU A 9 -12.42 26.36 -9.38
CA GLU A 9 -12.08 25.05 -9.95
C GLU A 9 -10.57 24.78 -9.93
N LEU A 10 -9.76 25.75 -10.33
CA LEU A 10 -8.29 25.68 -10.25
C LEU A 10 -7.81 25.39 -8.82
N ASN A 11 -8.32 26.12 -7.82
CA ASN A 11 -7.95 25.92 -6.42
C ASN A 11 -8.33 24.52 -5.90
N LYS A 12 -9.49 23.99 -6.35
CA LYS A 12 -9.91 22.62 -6.04
C LYS A 12 -9.01 21.56 -6.67
N GLN A 13 -8.50 21.80 -7.88
CA GLN A 13 -7.56 20.91 -8.56
C GLN A 13 -6.18 20.90 -7.89
N GLU A 14 -5.65 22.08 -7.57
CA GLU A 14 -4.39 22.21 -6.82
C GLU A 14 -4.46 21.51 -5.46
N GLY A 15 -5.59 21.65 -4.75
CA GLY A 15 -5.84 20.96 -3.50
C GLY A 15 -5.79 19.43 -3.62
N LYS A 16 -6.40 18.86 -4.67
CA LYS A 16 -6.37 17.41 -4.92
C LYS A 16 -4.96 16.91 -5.23
N ILE A 17 -4.21 17.64 -6.05
CA ILE A 17 -2.81 17.31 -6.35
C ILE A 17 -1.98 17.36 -5.07
N LYS A 18 -2.16 18.38 -4.23
CA LYS A 18 -1.46 18.50 -2.95
C LYS A 18 -1.75 17.31 -2.02
N ILE A 19 -3.03 16.93 -1.87
CA ILE A 19 -3.43 15.75 -1.09
C ILE A 19 -2.77 14.50 -1.64
N PHE A 20 -2.83 14.27 -2.96
CA PHE A 20 -2.18 13.14 -3.61
C PHE A 20 -0.69 13.08 -3.27
N LYS A 21 0.04 14.18 -3.43
CA LYS A 21 1.48 14.24 -3.16
C LYS A 21 1.79 13.90 -1.71
N ILE A 22 1.06 14.50 -0.77
CA ILE A 22 1.25 14.25 0.67
C ILE A 22 0.99 12.78 0.99
N SER A 23 -0.13 12.22 0.52
CA SER A 23 -0.47 10.82 0.74
C SER A 23 0.59 9.87 0.20
N MET A 24 1.10 10.13 -1.00
CA MET A 24 2.14 9.31 -1.62
C MET A 24 3.49 9.43 -0.90
N TYR A 25 3.85 10.61 -0.39
CA TYR A 25 5.03 10.75 0.48
C TYR A 25 4.87 10.00 1.81
N ILE A 26 3.70 10.06 2.43
CA ILE A 26 3.41 9.30 3.66
C ILE A 26 3.56 7.81 3.39
N LEU A 27 2.94 7.30 2.30
CA LEU A 27 3.08 5.90 1.91
C LEU A 27 4.53 5.52 1.63
N SER A 28 5.30 6.38 0.98
CA SER A 28 6.73 6.16 0.74
C SER A 28 7.51 5.95 2.03
N ILE A 29 7.29 6.81 3.03
CA ILE A 29 7.92 6.71 4.35
C ILE A 29 7.45 5.45 5.08
N LEU A 30 6.15 5.14 5.05
CA LEU A 30 5.60 3.95 5.69
C LEU A 30 6.17 2.66 5.10
N TYR A 31 6.32 2.57 3.78
CA TYR A 31 6.94 1.40 3.14
C TYR A 31 8.42 1.27 3.46
N LEU A 32 9.16 2.40 3.48
CA LEU A 32 10.56 2.37 3.87
C LEU A 32 10.72 1.95 5.33
N GLY A 33 9.90 2.51 6.22
CA GLY A 33 9.85 2.11 7.62
C GLY A 33 9.48 0.63 7.80
N GLY A 34 8.52 0.13 7.02
CA GLY A 34 8.16 -1.28 6.97
C GLY A 34 9.30 -2.18 6.48
N ALA A 35 10.03 -1.76 5.43
CA ALA A 35 11.19 -2.48 4.93
C ALA A 35 12.27 -2.61 6.01
N LEU A 36 12.60 -1.52 6.70
CA LEU A 36 13.56 -1.51 7.80
C LEU A 36 13.07 -2.36 8.98
N PHE A 37 11.80 -2.20 9.36
CA PHE A 37 11.21 -2.96 10.46
C PHE A 37 11.25 -4.47 10.20
N PHE A 38 10.82 -4.93 9.03
CA PHE A 38 10.86 -6.36 8.70
C PHE A 38 12.29 -6.87 8.63
N PHE A 39 13.21 -6.11 8.03
CA PHE A 39 14.60 -6.54 7.85
C PHE A 39 15.36 -6.66 9.18
N PHE A 40 15.18 -5.72 10.11
CA PHE A 40 15.89 -5.72 11.39
C PHE A 40 15.14 -6.44 12.52
N ILE A 41 13.82 -6.60 12.40
CA ILE A 41 12.97 -7.21 13.42
C ILE A 41 12.03 -8.23 12.75
N PRO A 42 12.56 -9.31 12.15
CA PRO A 42 11.77 -10.29 11.40
C PRO A 42 10.73 -11.00 12.27
N ASP A 43 11.06 -11.26 13.55
CA ASP A 43 10.15 -11.88 14.51
C ASP A 43 9.04 -10.92 15.00
N GLY A 44 9.21 -9.61 14.78
CA GLY A 44 8.22 -8.61 15.22
C GLY A 44 6.86 -8.82 14.56
N VAL A 45 6.85 -9.22 13.28
CA VAL A 45 5.63 -9.53 12.53
C VAL A 45 4.89 -10.70 13.14
N TYR A 46 5.64 -11.74 13.53
CA TYR A 46 5.09 -12.93 14.15
C TYR A 46 4.34 -12.58 15.43
N TYR A 47 4.95 -11.79 16.32
CA TYR A 47 4.32 -11.39 17.58
C TYR A 47 3.06 -10.55 17.36
N ILE A 48 3.11 -9.57 16.44
CA ILE A 48 1.98 -8.68 16.19
C ILE A 48 0.79 -9.45 15.59
N LEU A 49 1.05 -10.32 14.59
CA LEU A 49 -0.01 -11.03 13.89
C LEU A 49 -0.57 -12.22 14.70
N ASN A 50 0.20 -12.80 15.61
CA ASN A 50 -0.29 -13.90 16.44
C ASN A 50 -1.02 -13.45 17.71
N PHE A 51 -0.89 -12.20 18.13
CA PHE A 51 -1.59 -11.71 19.31
C PHE A 51 -3.13 -11.82 19.18
N PRO A 52 -3.80 -11.32 18.12
CA PRO A 52 -5.24 -11.45 17.99
C PRO A 52 -5.78 -12.89 17.91
N PRO A 53 -5.25 -13.81 17.08
CA PRO A 53 -5.78 -15.17 16.99
C PRO A 53 -5.55 -15.97 18.28
N ILE A 54 -4.44 -15.75 19.00
CA ILE A 54 -4.19 -16.39 20.29
C ILE A 54 -5.15 -15.84 21.36
N PHE A 55 -5.35 -14.52 21.40
CA PHE A 55 -6.19 -13.88 22.42
C PHE A 55 -7.69 -14.13 22.19
N LEU A 56 -8.15 -13.99 20.95
CA LEU A 56 -9.56 -14.11 20.58
C LEU A 56 -9.96 -15.56 20.27
N LYS A 57 -9.00 -16.49 20.14
CA LYS A 57 -9.21 -17.88 19.68
C LYS A 57 -9.92 -17.97 18.33
N ILE A 58 -9.62 -17.02 17.44
CA ILE A 58 -10.19 -16.93 16.10
C ILE A 58 -9.08 -17.24 15.09
N LEU A 59 -9.33 -18.20 14.20
CA LEU A 59 -8.41 -18.64 13.12
C LEU A 59 -7.09 -19.24 13.63
N THR A 60 -6.32 -19.82 12.70
CA THR A 60 -5.01 -20.38 13.04
C THR A 60 -3.94 -19.28 13.11
N PRO A 61 -3.08 -19.29 14.14
CA PRO A 61 -1.93 -18.40 14.19
C PRO A 61 -0.89 -18.79 13.14
N LEU A 62 0.04 -17.89 12.84
CA LEU A 62 1.22 -18.22 12.06
C LEU A 62 2.03 -19.31 12.78
N PRO A 63 2.57 -20.31 12.04
CA PRO A 63 3.36 -21.39 12.62
C PRO A 63 4.57 -20.85 13.39
N GLU A 64 4.84 -21.43 14.56
CA GLU A 64 6.00 -21.10 15.40
C GLU A 64 7.31 -21.38 14.65
N LYS A 65 8.01 -20.31 14.28
CA LYS A 65 9.28 -20.27 13.52
C LYS A 65 9.18 -20.71 12.06
N ASN A 66 9.23 -19.73 11.17
CA ASN A 66 9.96 -19.92 9.91
C ASN A 66 11.44 -19.96 10.26
N THR A 67 12.06 -21.14 10.24
CA THR A 67 13.53 -21.28 10.41
C THR A 67 14.31 -20.65 9.26
N ASP A 68 13.63 -20.32 8.16
CA ASP A 68 14.24 -19.81 6.94
C ASP A 68 13.88 -18.34 6.68
N PHE A 69 14.91 -17.50 6.60
CA PHE A 69 14.80 -16.06 6.28
C PHE A 69 14.67 -15.79 4.77
N PHE A 70 14.38 -16.81 3.95
CA PHE A 70 14.33 -16.69 2.49
C PHE A 70 13.35 -15.62 2.01
N TRP A 71 12.20 -15.50 2.67
CA TRP A 71 11.16 -14.52 2.34
C TRP A 71 11.59 -13.06 2.65
N LEU A 72 12.56 -12.87 3.55
CA LEU A 72 12.86 -11.57 4.11
C LEU A 72 13.50 -10.60 3.10
N PRO A 73 14.54 -10.98 2.32
CA PRO A 73 15.04 -10.14 1.23
C PRO A 73 13.99 -9.82 0.17
N LEU A 74 13.06 -10.74 -0.10
CA LEU A 74 11.99 -10.54 -1.08
C LEU A 74 11.00 -9.47 -0.62
N VAL A 75 10.53 -9.57 0.64
CA VAL A 75 9.63 -8.57 1.23
C VAL A 75 10.33 -7.21 1.37
N GLY A 76 11.58 -7.22 1.85
CA GLY A 76 12.37 -5.99 1.99
C GLY A 76 12.59 -5.26 0.66
N SER A 77 13.02 -5.98 -0.38
CA SER A 77 13.22 -5.37 -1.70
C SER A 77 11.92 -4.85 -2.31
N LEU A 78 10.81 -5.59 -2.18
CA LEU A 78 9.50 -5.12 -2.68
C LEU A 78 9.02 -3.88 -1.94
N MET A 79 9.19 -3.80 -0.63
CA MET A 79 8.83 -2.61 0.16
C MET A 79 9.65 -1.39 -0.23
N VAL A 80 10.95 -1.55 -0.51
CA VAL A 80 11.79 -0.47 -1.05
C VAL A 80 11.30 -0.02 -2.43
N VAL A 81 10.98 -0.95 -3.33
CA VAL A 81 10.42 -0.61 -4.65
C VAL A 81 9.10 0.15 -4.51
N LEU A 82 8.20 -0.29 -3.65
CA LEU A 82 6.94 0.41 -3.36
C LEU A 82 7.18 1.81 -2.77
N SER A 83 8.18 1.97 -1.91
CA SER A 83 8.59 3.27 -1.37
C SER A 83 9.03 4.22 -2.48
N LEU A 84 9.85 3.75 -3.41
CA LEU A 84 10.32 4.52 -4.56
C LEU A 84 9.19 4.85 -5.53
N LEU A 85 8.30 3.90 -5.83
CA LEU A 85 7.12 4.14 -6.66
C LEU A 85 6.23 5.22 -6.07
N ALA A 86 6.01 5.16 -4.75
CA ALA A 86 5.23 6.16 -4.05
C ALA A 86 5.90 7.55 -4.09
N TYR A 87 7.20 7.60 -3.84
CA TYR A 87 8.01 8.83 -3.91
C TYR A 87 8.01 9.48 -5.29
N PHE A 88 8.29 8.71 -6.34
CA PHE A 88 8.34 9.23 -7.71
C PHE A 88 6.95 9.62 -8.22
N SER A 89 5.91 8.86 -7.85
CA SER A 89 4.52 9.26 -8.14
C SER A 89 4.17 10.60 -7.47
N ALA A 90 4.61 10.84 -6.24
CA ALA A 90 4.41 12.12 -5.56
C ALA A 90 5.10 13.30 -6.28
N ARG A 91 6.28 13.06 -6.87
CA ARG A 91 7.01 14.07 -7.64
C ARG A 91 6.39 14.36 -8.99
N ASP A 92 5.93 13.31 -9.67
CA ASP A 92 5.30 13.40 -10.98
C ASP A 92 3.91 12.71 -11.00
N PRO A 93 2.85 13.41 -10.52
CA PRO A 93 1.49 12.87 -10.52
C PRO A 93 0.91 12.63 -11.93
N LYS A 94 1.51 13.23 -12.97
CA LYS A 94 1.05 13.05 -14.36
C LYS A 94 1.46 11.69 -14.91
N ASN A 95 2.52 11.09 -14.36
CA ASN A 95 2.98 9.76 -14.74
C ASN A 95 2.06 8.65 -14.17
N LYS A 96 0.97 8.38 -14.89
CA LYS A 96 -0.02 7.34 -14.54
C LYS A 96 0.60 5.94 -14.48
N SER A 97 1.73 5.68 -15.16
CA SER A 97 2.36 4.35 -15.20
C SER A 97 2.95 3.94 -13.85
N LEU A 98 3.59 4.86 -13.13
CA LEU A 98 4.13 4.59 -11.79
C LEU A 98 3.02 4.27 -10.79
N ILE A 99 1.94 5.04 -10.84
CA ILE A 99 0.76 4.84 -10.00
C ILE A 99 0.09 3.50 -10.32
N ASN A 100 -0.03 3.15 -11.60
CA ASN A 100 -0.59 1.86 -12.03
C ASN A 100 0.26 0.70 -11.53
N LEU A 101 1.58 0.80 -11.59
CA LEU A 101 2.47 -0.26 -11.12
C LEU A 101 2.32 -0.47 -9.60
N HIS A 102 2.18 0.61 -8.83
CA HIS A 102 1.89 0.54 -7.40
C HIS A 102 0.55 -0.16 -7.13
N ILE A 103 -0.52 0.24 -7.84
CA ILE A 103 -1.86 -0.38 -7.72
C ILE A 103 -1.81 -1.87 -8.07
N ILE A 104 -1.21 -2.24 -9.20
CA ILE A 104 -1.10 -3.63 -9.67
C ILE A 104 -0.32 -4.47 -8.65
N SER A 105 0.80 -3.94 -8.14
CA SER A 105 1.61 -4.63 -7.14
C SER A 105 0.79 -4.96 -5.88
N LYS A 106 0.01 -4.00 -5.37
CA LYS A 106 -0.84 -4.21 -4.19
C LYS A 106 -2.06 -5.09 -4.45
N LEU A 107 -2.64 -5.02 -5.65
CA LEU A 107 -3.71 -5.92 -6.05
C LEU A 107 -3.23 -7.37 -6.12
N ILE A 108 -2.06 -7.61 -6.74
CA ILE A 108 -1.48 -8.96 -6.85
C ILE A 108 -1.16 -9.52 -5.46
N SER A 109 -0.55 -8.74 -4.57
CA SER A 109 -0.23 -9.23 -3.22
C SER A 109 -1.50 -9.50 -2.40
N SER A 110 -2.51 -8.62 -2.48
CA SER A 110 -3.82 -8.83 -1.87
C SER A 110 -4.46 -10.14 -2.37
N LEU A 111 -4.54 -10.34 -3.69
CA LEU A 111 -5.09 -11.57 -4.26
C LEU A 111 -4.28 -12.81 -3.88
N GLY A 112 -2.96 -12.68 -3.77
CA GLY A 112 -2.07 -13.74 -3.29
C GLY A 112 -2.40 -14.16 -1.85
N TYR A 113 -2.60 -13.20 -0.94
CA TYR A 113 -3.04 -13.50 0.42
C TYR A 113 -4.41 -14.17 0.48
N LEU A 114 -5.38 -13.68 -0.30
CA LEU A 114 -6.70 -14.29 -0.38
C LEU A 114 -6.64 -15.72 -0.93
N TYR A 115 -5.83 -15.94 -1.96
CA TYR A 115 -5.59 -17.27 -2.53
C TYR A 115 -5.02 -18.23 -1.49
N LEU A 116 -3.98 -17.83 -0.75
CA LEU A 116 -3.38 -18.66 0.29
C LEU A 116 -4.36 -18.96 1.43
N PHE A 117 -5.21 -18.00 1.79
CA PHE A 117 -6.25 -18.20 2.80
C PHE A 117 -7.30 -19.25 2.38
N ILE A 118 -7.72 -19.23 1.11
CA ILE A 118 -8.76 -20.13 0.60
C ILE A 118 -8.20 -21.53 0.32
N PHE A 119 -7.00 -21.63 -0.26
CA PHE A 119 -6.50 -22.88 -0.83
C PHE A 119 -5.37 -23.56 -0.03
N SER A 120 -4.74 -22.87 0.92
CA SER A 120 -3.62 -23.42 1.70
C SER A 120 -3.96 -23.57 3.18
N SER A 121 -4.16 -22.48 3.90
CA SER A 121 -4.44 -22.52 5.34
C SER A 121 -5.14 -21.25 5.80
N GLN A 122 -6.10 -21.38 6.72
CA GLN A 122 -6.88 -20.28 7.25
C GLN A 122 -6.13 -19.52 8.36
N ILE A 123 -4.96 -19.00 8.00
CA ILE A 123 -4.07 -18.25 8.89
C ILE A 123 -4.56 -16.81 9.00
N PHE A 124 -4.67 -16.29 10.22
CA PHE A 124 -5.12 -14.92 10.47
C PHE A 124 -4.30 -13.87 9.72
N GLY A 125 -2.98 -14.07 9.65
CA GLY A 125 -2.06 -13.20 8.91
C GLY A 125 -2.41 -13.03 7.44
N TYR A 126 -3.01 -14.03 6.78
CA TYR A 126 -3.43 -13.89 5.38
C TYR A 126 -4.64 -12.96 5.24
N ILE A 127 -5.61 -13.00 6.15
CA ILE A 127 -6.72 -12.03 6.13
C ILE A 127 -6.20 -10.61 6.37
N VAL A 128 -5.29 -10.45 7.33
CA VAL A 128 -4.70 -9.13 7.63
C VAL A 128 -3.92 -8.61 6.42
N GLY A 129 -3.08 -9.44 5.80
CA GLY A 129 -2.33 -9.09 4.59
C GLY A 129 -3.26 -8.71 3.44
N PHE A 130 -4.29 -9.52 3.18
CA PHE A 130 -5.33 -9.23 2.19
C PHE A 130 -6.00 -7.88 2.45
N ALA A 131 -6.51 -7.65 3.67
CA ALA A 131 -7.24 -6.44 4.01
C ALA A 131 -6.35 -5.19 3.90
N LEU A 132 -5.13 -5.23 4.44
CA LEU A 132 -4.21 -4.09 4.40
C LEU A 132 -3.81 -3.73 2.96
N ASP A 133 -3.41 -4.73 2.16
CA ASP A 133 -2.99 -4.46 0.79
C ASP A 133 -4.16 -4.03 -0.09
N LEU A 134 -5.36 -4.57 0.11
CA LEU A 134 -6.57 -4.13 -0.59
C LEU A 134 -6.93 -2.68 -0.23
N LEU A 135 -6.92 -2.31 1.05
CA LEU A 135 -7.21 -0.94 1.49
C LEU A 135 -6.23 0.07 0.88
N ILE A 136 -4.94 -0.27 0.87
CA ILE A 136 -3.91 0.55 0.22
C ILE A 136 -4.17 0.64 -1.29
N CYS A 137 -4.45 -0.48 -1.95
CA CYS A 137 -4.74 -0.52 -3.39
C CYS A 137 -5.92 0.39 -3.74
N LEU A 138 -7.03 0.25 -3.01
CA LEU A 138 -8.23 1.07 -3.20
C LEU A 138 -7.97 2.55 -2.92
N TYR A 139 -7.16 2.86 -1.90
CA TYR A 139 -6.79 4.22 -1.58
C TYR A 139 -5.96 4.88 -2.68
N VAL A 140 -4.92 4.20 -3.19
CA VAL A 140 -4.09 4.72 -4.30
C VAL A 140 -4.92 4.84 -5.59
N LEU A 141 -5.83 3.90 -5.84
CA LEU A 141 -6.77 3.98 -6.96
C LEU A 141 -7.70 5.20 -6.83
N TYR A 142 -8.26 5.43 -5.65
CA TYR A 142 -9.07 6.61 -5.36
C TYR A 142 -8.30 7.92 -5.60
N LEU A 143 -7.05 7.98 -5.13
CA LEU A 143 -6.16 9.12 -5.34
C LEU A 143 -5.89 9.35 -6.84
N LYS A 144 -5.60 8.29 -7.60
CA LYS A 144 -5.43 8.34 -9.06
C LYS A 144 -6.65 8.90 -9.77
N ILE A 145 -7.85 8.41 -9.44
CA ILE A 145 -9.10 8.88 -10.05
C ILE A 145 -9.36 10.35 -9.68
N SER A 146 -9.02 10.73 -8.46
CA SER A 146 -9.19 12.10 -7.97
C SER A 146 -8.32 13.10 -8.73
N ILE A 147 -7.07 12.76 -9.02
CA ILE A 147 -6.16 13.63 -9.80
C ILE A 147 -6.38 13.54 -11.31
N GLY A 148 -6.86 12.42 -11.85
CA GLY A 148 -7.12 12.27 -13.29
C GLY A 148 -8.10 13.32 -13.81
N LYS A 149 -9.14 13.60 -13.02
CA LYS A 149 -10.11 14.69 -13.27
C LYS A 149 -9.50 16.10 -13.25
N ALA A 150 -8.34 16.27 -12.63
CA ALA A 150 -7.64 17.56 -12.52
C ALA A 150 -6.56 17.74 -13.61
N THR A 151 -5.96 16.66 -14.10
CA THR A 151 -4.90 16.72 -15.12
C THR A 151 -5.40 16.71 -16.57
N GLU A 152 -6.69 16.46 -16.81
CA GLU A 152 -7.30 16.45 -18.16
C GLU A 152 -7.85 17.83 -18.57
N THR A 153 -7.66 18.85 -17.73
CA THR A 153 -8.16 20.23 -17.94
C THR A 153 -7.05 21.25 -18.22
N GLU A 154 -5.80 20.79 -18.34
CA GLU A 154 -4.66 21.54 -18.90
C GLU A 154 -4.45 21.15 -20.37
#